data_AF-A0A534JWU7-F1
#
_entry.id   AF-A0A534JWU7-F1
#
_cell.length_a   1.000
_cell.length_b   1.000
_cell.length_c   1.000
_cell.angle_alpha   90.00
_cell.angle_beta   90.00
_cell.angle_gamma   90.00
#
_symmetry.space_group_name_H-M   'P 1'
#
loop_
_entity.id
_entity.type
_entity.pdbx_description
1 polymer ?
#
loop_
_entity_poly.entity_id
_entity_poly.type
_entity_poly.pdbx_seq_one_letter_code
_entity_poly.pdbx_strand_id
1 'polypeptide(L)' 'RAASRAGIVEEAPGAYKNVEDVVRVAEGAGLTRIVARLVPLGVVKG' A
#
# COMPACT_ATOMS: atom_id res chain seq x y z
N ARG A 1 -14.94 11.34 9.60
CA ARG A 1 -15.23 11.94 8.28
C ARG A 1 -13.88 11.99 7.58
N ALA A 2 -13.70 11.37 6.41
CA ALA A 2 -12.43 11.47 5.69
C ALA A 2 -12.10 12.96 5.48
N ALA A 3 -10.90 13.37 5.89
CA ALA A 3 -10.45 14.75 5.85
C ALA A 3 -10.30 15.24 4.41
N SER A 4 -11.40 15.77 3.86
CA SER A 4 -11.49 16.41 2.53
C SER A 4 -11.27 15.51 1.31
N ARG A 5 -11.78 15.97 0.16
CA ARG A 5 -11.57 15.33 -1.16
C ARG A 5 -10.10 15.37 -1.59
N ALA A 6 -9.28 16.26 -1.02
CA ALA A 6 -7.86 16.38 -1.34
C ALA A 6 -7.03 15.22 -0.79
N GLY A 7 -7.26 14.78 0.46
CA GLY A 7 -6.55 13.64 1.04
C GLY A 7 -6.83 12.30 0.33
N ILE A 8 -7.99 12.16 -0.32
CA ILE A 8 -8.30 11.00 -1.17
C ILE A 8 -7.46 10.99 -2.45
N VAL A 9 -7.13 12.18 -2.99
CA VAL A 9 -6.32 12.31 -4.21
C VAL A 9 -4.84 12.07 -3.92
N GLU A 10 -4.33 12.57 -2.79
CA GLU A 10 -2.94 12.32 -2.36
C GLU A 10 -2.67 10.85 -2.06
N GLU A 11 -3.67 10.10 -1.60
CA GLU A 11 -3.53 8.68 -1.28
C GLU A 11 -4.08 7.74 -2.37
N ALA A 12 -4.35 8.25 -3.57
CA ALA A 12 -4.80 7.42 -4.67
C ALA A 12 -3.70 6.39 -5.05
N PRO A 13 -4.04 5.16 -5.50
CA PRO A 13 -3.06 4.12 -5.82
C PRO A 13 -1.96 4.55 -6.82
N GLY A 14 -2.28 5.49 -7.72
CA GLY A 14 -1.30 6.06 -8.66
C GLY A 14 -0.28 7.04 -8.04
N ALA A 15 -0.50 7.48 -6.81
CA ALA A 15 0.45 8.30 -6.05
C ALA A 15 1.56 7.45 -5.40
N TYR A 16 1.37 6.14 -5.32
CA TYR A 16 2.32 5.22 -4.72
C TYR A 16 2.97 4.31 -5.76
N LYS A 17 4.16 3.81 -5.41
CA LYS A 17 4.77 2.70 -6.13
C LYS A 17 3.87 1.47 -6.03
N ASN A 18 3.98 0.60 -7.03
CA ASN A 18 3.41 -0.73 -6.94
C ASN A 18 4.06 -1.48 -5.74
N VAL A 19 3.24 -1.83 -4.75
CA VAL A 19 3.73 -2.43 -3.51
C VAL A 19 4.23 -3.85 -3.73
N GLU A 20 3.66 -4.57 -4.69
CA GLU A 20 4.12 -5.91 -5.06
C GLU A 20 5.57 -5.89 -5.57
N ASP A 21 5.94 -4.88 -6.36
CA ASP A 21 7.32 -4.74 -6.86
C ASP A 21 8.31 -4.47 -5.73
N VAL A 22 7.94 -3.61 -4.77
CA VAL A 22 8.78 -3.31 -3.59
C VAL A 22 9.02 -4.57 -2.75
N VAL A 23 7.95 -5.34 -2.48
CA VAL A 23 8.05 -6.56 -1.68
C VAL A 23 8.90 -7.63 -2.39
N ARG A 24 8.71 -7.82 -3.71
CA ARG A 24 9.50 -8.77 -4.50
C ARG A 24 10.99 -8.46 -4.50
N VAL A 25 11.36 -7.18 -4.61
CA VAL A 25 12.78 -6.78 -4.55
C VAL A 25 13.39 -7.07 -3.17
N ALA A 26 12.66 -6.80 -2.08
CA ALA A 26 13.14 -7.06 -0.73
C ALA A 26 13.34 -8.56 -0.43
N GLU A 27 12.41 -9.41 -0.88
CA GLU A 27 12.55 -10.86 -0.77
C GLU A 27 13.68 -11.40 -1.67
N GLY A 28 13.76 -10.94 -2.93
CA GLY A 28 14.82 -11.34 -3.86
C GLY A 28 16.22 -10.92 -3.40
N ALA A 29 16.32 -9.85 -2.63
CA ALA A 29 17.57 -9.42 -1.97
C ALA A 29 17.88 -10.21 -0.67
N GLY A 30 17.01 -11.13 -0.24
CA GLY A 30 17.18 -11.93 0.97
C GLY A 30 16.99 -11.15 2.28
N LEU A 31 16.42 -9.94 2.22
CA LEU A 31 16.24 -9.07 3.40
C LEU A 31 14.99 -9.44 4.20
N THR A 32 14.00 -10.02 3.54
CA THR A 32 12.72 -10.43 4.12
C THR A 32 12.25 -11.74 3.50
N ARG A 33 11.20 -12.33 4.07
CA ARG A 33 10.50 -13.50 3.53
C ARG A 33 9.02 -13.18 3.41
N ILE A 34 8.40 -13.47 2.27
CA ILE A 34 6.96 -13.32 2.10
C ILE A 34 6.24 -14.39 2.93
N VAL A 35 5.20 -13.95 3.65
CA VAL A 35 4.38 -14.81 4.51
C VAL A 35 2.93 -14.81 4.06
N ALA A 36 2.34 -13.63 3.85
CA ALA A 36 0.96 -13.49 3.40
C ALA A 36 0.74 -12.15 2.69
N ARG A 37 -0.32 -12.08 1.88
CA ARG A 37 -0.83 -10.85 1.27
C ARG A 37 -2.28 -10.64 1.71
N LEU A 38 -2.60 -9.44 2.17
CA LEU A 38 -3.95 -9.09 2.61
C LEU A 38 -4.62 -8.18 1.58
N VAL A 39 -5.95 -8.25 1.52
CA VAL A 39 -6.78 -7.36 0.70
C VAL A 39 -7.72 -6.60 1.64
N PRO A 40 -7.68 -5.26 1.65
CA PRO A 40 -8.51 -4.47 2.56
C PRO A 40 -9.99 -4.56 2.15
N LEU A 41 -10.87 -4.74 3.14
CA LEU A 41 -12.33 -4.73 2.95
C LEU A 41 -12.96 -3.36 3.24
N GLY A 42 -12.32 -2.54 4.08
CA GLY A 42 -12.77 -1.21 4.43
C GLY A 42 -11.64 -0.38 5.02
N VAL A 43 -11.64 0.92 4.75
CA VAL A 43 -10.61 1.86 5.20
C VAL A 43 -11.29 3.05 5.87
N VAL A 44 -11.06 3.22 7.17
CA VAL A 44 -11.56 4.36 7.95
C VAL A 44 -10.39 5.30 8.22
N LYS A 45 -10.47 6.53 7.70
CA LYS A 45 -9.48 7.59 7.90
C LYS A 45 -10.07 8.70 8.77
N GLY A 46 -9.29 9.17 9.73
CA GLY A 46 -9.58 10.31 10.61
C GLY A 46 -8.93 11.58 10.10
#